data_AF-B0DLP8-F1
#
_entry.id   AF-B0DLP8-F1
#
_cell.length_a   1.000
_cell.length_b   1.000
_cell.length_c   1.000
_cell.angle_alpha   90.00
_cell.angle_beta   90.00
_cell.angle_gamma   90.00
#
_symmetry.space_group_name_H-M   'P 1'
#
loop_
_entity.id
_entity.type
_entity.pdbx_description
1 polymer ?
#
loop_
_entity_poly.entity_id
_entity_poly.type
_entity_poly.pdbx_seq_one_letter_code
_entity_poly.pdbx_strand_id
1 'polypeptide(L)'
;MYVEKSSIDVNGLGIGDNVGTFWKCIPHSYQPDVRFYPNGLDYDKEPSYLRLDISKMTLHFNMGISSGIPGASLEFEEFKSLKIANTIRGFEESEITNEFMVEIGNQLMEDDIKQLIEHHSSVLLRHSHDQVDLDATLGQLLDHYLYREKFKFNCRSYKQLALELLQTSEAHKIYRLERQQWSLTLQRQKLVGDWYHTHQKTLPPTSWPNLPKVEAIYKCEPFAAFIASESNEVGELPKELVQSHLAPFLDSWMQVHEHNMSARLESLYENLDLAVNVFICASCEDDRIGCPPLVLIGLKDLRSHFKCIDSQFDFQFSAAGRANTLMLVDLLGMDLKTVTVNDLDTRDAQIFCEGCNVSWNSGVARQALMWRDV
;
A
#
# COMPACT_ATOMS: atom_id res chain seq x y z
N MET A 1 -21.74 7.19 -47.62
CA MET A 1 -20.73 8.24 -47.41
C MET A 1 -19.38 7.61 -47.69
N TYR A 2 -18.84 7.86 -48.87
CA TYR A 2 -17.55 7.31 -49.31
C TYR A 2 -16.44 8.09 -48.59
N VAL A 3 -15.59 7.39 -47.84
CA VAL A 3 -14.37 7.96 -47.29
C VAL A 3 -13.33 7.96 -48.41
N GLU A 4 -12.94 9.15 -48.85
CA GLU A 4 -11.80 9.35 -49.75
C GLU A 4 -10.56 8.67 -49.18
N LYS A 5 -9.87 7.90 -50.03
CA LYS A 5 -8.52 7.40 -49.74
C LYS A 5 -7.62 8.63 -49.61
N SER A 6 -7.23 8.97 -48.38
CA SER A 6 -6.09 9.86 -48.18
C SER A 6 -4.84 9.13 -48.68
N SER A 7 -4.28 9.60 -49.79
CA SER A 7 -2.91 9.30 -50.18
C SER A 7 -2.00 10.06 -49.22
N ILE A 8 -1.62 9.42 -48.12
CA ILE A 8 -0.52 9.90 -47.29
C ILE A 8 0.74 9.78 -48.15
N ASP A 9 1.30 10.93 -48.54
CA ASP A 9 2.60 11.01 -49.18
C ASP A 9 3.68 10.68 -48.14
N VAL A 10 4.11 9.44 -48.14
CA VAL A 10 5.13 8.89 -47.23
C VAL A 10 6.50 9.55 -47.46
N ASN A 11 6.68 10.29 -48.56
CA ASN A 11 7.93 10.99 -48.85
C ASN A 11 8.05 12.36 -48.14
N GLY A 12 6.99 12.84 -47.48
CA GLY A 12 6.99 14.14 -46.78
C GLY A 12 7.59 14.14 -45.37
N LEU A 13 7.97 12.97 -44.83
CA LEU A 13 8.41 12.84 -43.42
C LEU A 13 9.93 12.80 -43.23
N GLY A 14 10.76 12.85 -44.29
CA GLY A 14 12.22 12.86 -44.13
C GLY A 14 12.82 11.58 -43.53
N ILE A 15 12.06 10.48 -43.43
CA ILE A 15 12.50 9.18 -42.88
C ILE A 15 13.03 8.24 -43.99
N GLY A 16 12.71 8.52 -45.26
CA GLY A 16 13.03 7.65 -46.40
C GLY A 16 14.52 7.42 -46.66
N ASP A 17 15.36 8.43 -46.43
CA ASP A 17 16.80 8.34 -46.71
C ASP A 17 17.56 7.55 -45.62
N ASN A 18 17.07 7.54 -44.38
CA ASN A 18 17.72 6.82 -43.28
C ASN A 18 17.46 5.32 -43.31
N VAL A 19 16.24 4.90 -43.67
CA VAL A 19 15.91 3.47 -43.81
C VAL A 19 16.65 2.89 -45.02
N GLY A 20 16.69 3.59 -46.15
CA GLY A 20 17.44 3.14 -47.34
C GLY A 20 18.96 3.04 -47.12
N THR A 21 19.52 3.88 -46.24
CA THR A 21 20.93 3.84 -45.84
C THR A 21 21.19 2.73 -44.83
N PHE A 22 20.26 2.52 -43.88
CA PHE A 22 20.26 1.41 -42.93
C PHE A 22 20.40 0.05 -43.63
N TRP A 23 19.66 -0.17 -44.72
CA TRP A 23 19.72 -1.41 -45.51
C TRP A 23 20.99 -1.59 -46.34
N LYS A 24 21.74 -0.51 -46.62
CA LYS A 24 22.97 -0.54 -47.43
C LYS A 24 24.24 -0.80 -46.61
N CYS A 25 24.20 -0.60 -45.31
CA CYS A 25 25.35 -0.72 -44.42
C CYS A 25 25.61 -2.14 -43.89
N ILE A 26 24.74 -3.12 -44.20
CA ILE A 26 24.86 -4.49 -43.69
C ILE A 26 25.53 -5.39 -44.75
N PRO A 27 26.77 -5.86 -44.55
CA PRO A 27 27.45 -6.72 -45.50
C PRO A 27 26.72 -8.06 -45.70
N HIS A 28 26.56 -8.47 -46.96
CA HIS A 28 25.79 -9.66 -47.36
C HIS A 28 26.31 -10.99 -46.78
N SER A 29 27.55 -11.03 -46.28
CA SER A 29 28.21 -12.22 -45.71
C SER A 29 28.01 -12.39 -44.20
N TYR A 30 27.26 -11.48 -43.56
CA TYR A 30 26.98 -11.49 -42.11
C TYR A 30 25.60 -12.08 -41.77
N GLN A 31 25.07 -12.97 -42.62
CA GLN A 31 23.75 -13.56 -42.45
C GLN A 31 23.83 -15.08 -42.32
N PRO A 32 23.71 -15.64 -41.11
CA PRO A 32 23.34 -17.04 -40.94
C PRO A 32 21.88 -17.28 -41.38
N ASP A 33 21.05 -16.23 -41.35
CA ASP A 33 19.68 -16.24 -41.84
C ASP A 33 19.27 -14.79 -42.17
N VAL A 34 18.65 -14.54 -43.33
CA VAL A 34 18.30 -13.20 -43.86
C VAL A 34 17.24 -12.47 -42.99
N ARG A 35 16.83 -13.07 -41.87
CA ARG A 35 15.75 -12.61 -40.99
C ARG A 35 16.15 -12.49 -39.51
N PHE A 36 17.40 -12.77 -39.15
CA PHE A 36 17.88 -12.63 -37.76
C PHE A 36 18.53 -11.26 -37.59
N TYR A 37 17.79 -10.31 -37.01
CA TYR A 37 18.40 -9.12 -36.40
C TYR A 37 18.79 -9.47 -34.96
N PRO A 38 19.98 -9.07 -34.50
CA PRO A 38 20.30 -9.15 -33.08
C PRO A 38 19.38 -8.17 -32.36
N ASN A 39 18.51 -8.69 -31.51
CA ASN A 39 17.97 -7.90 -30.42
C ASN A 39 18.99 -7.92 -29.28
N GLY A 40 18.83 -7.09 -28.25
CA GLY A 40 19.76 -7.04 -27.11
C GLY A 40 19.97 -8.39 -26.39
N LEU A 41 19.13 -9.41 -26.60
CA LEU A 41 19.29 -10.76 -26.03
C LEU A 41 20.07 -11.72 -26.94
N ASP A 42 20.15 -11.44 -28.24
CA ASP A 42 20.89 -12.23 -29.23
C ASP A 42 22.23 -11.58 -29.61
N TYR A 43 22.52 -10.41 -29.05
CA TYR A 43 23.71 -9.60 -29.26
C TYR A 43 25.01 -10.35 -28.89
N ASP A 44 24.99 -11.16 -27.83
CA ASP A 44 26.18 -11.87 -27.33
C ASP A 44 26.51 -13.16 -28.10
N LYS A 45 25.76 -13.49 -29.16
CA LYS A 45 26.03 -14.74 -29.91
C LYS A 45 27.21 -14.55 -30.85
N GLU A 46 28.33 -15.20 -30.51
CA GLU A 46 29.52 -15.26 -31.36
C GLU A 46 29.15 -15.78 -32.77
N PRO A 47 29.54 -15.09 -33.85
CA PRO A 47 29.30 -15.57 -35.20
C PRO A 47 30.19 -16.78 -35.48
N SER A 48 29.56 -17.85 -35.94
CA SER A 48 30.24 -19.09 -36.30
C SER A 48 30.60 -19.12 -37.79
N TYR A 49 31.89 -19.22 -38.11
CA TYR A 49 32.33 -19.48 -39.50
C TYR A 49 32.01 -20.93 -39.90
N LEU A 50 31.54 -21.12 -41.14
CA LEU A 50 31.41 -22.46 -41.70
C LEU A 50 32.80 -23.09 -41.90
N ARG A 51 32.97 -24.33 -41.41
CA ARG A 51 34.23 -25.10 -41.52
C ARG A 51 34.78 -25.18 -42.95
N LEU A 52 33.91 -25.18 -43.95
CA LEU A 52 34.25 -25.19 -45.38
C LEU A 52 35.01 -23.94 -45.81
N ASP A 53 34.66 -22.76 -45.29
CA ASP A 53 35.29 -21.51 -45.67
C ASP A 53 36.66 -21.37 -45.01
N ILE A 54 36.80 -21.80 -43.76
CA ILE A 54 38.10 -21.91 -43.08
C ILE A 54 39.03 -22.85 -43.85
N SER A 55 38.50 -23.97 -44.35
CA SER A 55 39.28 -24.95 -45.11
C SER A 55 39.78 -24.38 -46.44
N LYS A 56 38.94 -23.62 -47.15
CA LYS A 56 39.35 -22.93 -48.40
C LYS A 56 40.41 -21.86 -48.15
N MET A 57 40.25 -21.06 -47.09
CA MET A 57 41.19 -19.99 -46.75
C MET A 57 42.58 -20.54 -46.39
N THR A 58 42.64 -21.71 -45.75
CA THR A 58 43.91 -22.29 -45.26
C THR A 58 44.57 -23.27 -46.23
N LEU A 59 43.87 -23.69 -47.30
CA LEU A 59 44.32 -24.76 -48.21
C LEU A 59 45.71 -24.51 -48.83
N HIS A 60 45.96 -23.31 -49.32
CA HIS A 60 47.22 -22.97 -50.01
C HIS A 60 48.43 -22.94 -49.05
N PHE A 61 48.25 -22.45 -47.82
CA PHE A 61 49.27 -22.53 -46.78
C PHE A 61 49.57 -23.97 -46.38
N ASN A 62 48.51 -24.78 -46.18
CA ASN A 62 48.66 -26.20 -45.83
C ASN A 62 49.40 -26.99 -46.93
N MET A 63 49.13 -26.69 -48.21
CA MET A 63 49.86 -27.29 -49.34
C MET A 63 51.33 -26.85 -49.37
N GLY A 64 51.61 -25.57 -49.11
CA GLY A 64 52.98 -25.03 -49.07
C GLY A 64 53.82 -25.60 -47.93
N ILE A 65 53.24 -25.71 -46.73
CA ILE A 65 53.87 -26.31 -45.55
C ILE A 65 54.15 -27.80 -45.80
N SER A 66 53.17 -28.55 -46.32
CA SER A 66 53.31 -29.99 -46.60
C SER A 66 54.36 -30.28 -47.68
N SER A 67 54.57 -29.35 -48.60
CA SER A 67 55.56 -29.45 -49.68
C SER A 67 56.96 -28.96 -49.26
N GLY A 68 57.14 -28.53 -48.00
CA GLY A 68 58.44 -28.08 -47.49
C GLY A 68 58.92 -26.76 -48.08
N ILE A 69 58.01 -25.91 -48.58
CA ILE A 69 58.37 -24.60 -49.14
C ILE A 69 58.93 -23.71 -48.01
N PRO A 70 60.19 -23.23 -48.11
CA PRO A 70 60.76 -22.33 -47.12
C PRO A 70 59.92 -21.05 -46.99
N GLY A 71 59.59 -20.67 -45.76
CA GLY A 71 58.80 -19.45 -45.48
C GLY A 71 57.27 -19.66 -45.41
N ALA A 72 56.72 -20.74 -45.97
CA ALA A 72 55.27 -20.98 -45.97
C ALA A 72 54.66 -21.05 -44.56
N SER A 73 55.40 -21.55 -43.56
CA SER A 73 54.97 -21.55 -42.16
C SER A 73 54.95 -20.15 -41.54
N LEU A 74 55.89 -19.28 -41.91
CA LEU A 74 55.95 -17.90 -41.42
C LEU A 74 54.81 -17.08 -42.03
N GLU A 75 54.60 -17.21 -43.34
CA GLU A 75 53.48 -16.58 -44.06
C GLU A 75 52.12 -17.00 -43.49
N PHE A 76 51.97 -18.27 -43.08
CA PHE A 76 50.74 -18.73 -42.43
C PHE A 76 50.50 -18.09 -41.07
N GLU A 77 51.53 -17.97 -40.21
CA GLU A 77 51.41 -17.31 -38.91
C GLU A 77 51.17 -15.79 -39.04
N GLU A 78 51.78 -15.14 -40.03
CA GLU A 78 51.51 -13.75 -40.38
C GLU A 78 50.06 -13.56 -40.86
N PHE A 79 49.59 -14.44 -41.76
CA PHE A 79 48.20 -14.45 -42.21
C PHE A 79 47.22 -14.66 -41.05
N LYS A 80 47.50 -15.61 -40.15
CA LYS A 80 46.68 -15.88 -38.97
C LYS A 80 46.63 -14.66 -38.05
N SER A 81 47.77 -14.06 -37.75
CA SER A 81 47.87 -12.86 -36.91
C SER A 81 47.12 -11.68 -37.52
N LEU A 82 47.29 -11.45 -38.82
CA LEU A 82 46.59 -10.40 -39.56
C LEU A 82 45.08 -10.64 -39.61
N LYS A 83 44.64 -11.89 -39.80
CA LYS A 83 43.21 -12.26 -39.79
C LYS A 83 42.60 -12.11 -38.40
N ILE A 84 43.31 -12.53 -37.34
CA ILE A 84 42.86 -12.31 -35.95
C ILE A 84 42.72 -10.81 -35.69
N ALA A 85 43.73 -9.99 -35.99
CA ALA A 85 43.67 -8.54 -35.77
C ALA A 85 42.55 -7.86 -36.55
N ASN A 86 42.36 -8.22 -37.83
CA ASN A 86 41.26 -7.69 -38.64
C ASN A 86 39.88 -8.18 -38.16
N THR A 87 39.80 -9.39 -37.62
CA THR A 87 38.57 -9.95 -37.07
C THR A 87 38.20 -9.24 -35.78
N ILE A 88 39.15 -9.06 -34.86
CA ILE A 88 38.97 -8.29 -33.61
C ILE A 88 38.50 -6.86 -33.93
N ARG A 89 39.19 -6.16 -34.83
CA ARG A 89 38.78 -4.81 -35.22
C ARG A 89 37.38 -4.79 -35.87
N GLY A 90 37.09 -5.75 -36.74
CA GLY A 90 35.78 -5.88 -37.37
C GLY A 90 34.66 -6.21 -36.38
N PHE A 91 34.97 -6.95 -35.30
CA PHE A 91 34.07 -7.18 -34.18
C PHE A 91 33.79 -5.90 -33.41
N GLU A 92 34.83 -5.17 -33.00
CA GLU A 92 34.69 -3.89 -32.27
C GLU A 92 33.89 -2.87 -33.09
N GLU A 93 34.19 -2.73 -34.38
CA GLU A 93 33.45 -1.84 -35.29
C GLU A 93 31.99 -2.27 -35.47
N SER A 94 31.73 -3.58 -35.54
CA SER A 94 30.37 -4.12 -35.65
C SER A 94 29.58 -3.94 -34.36
N GLU A 95 30.21 -4.11 -33.20
CA GLU A 95 29.64 -3.90 -31.86
C GLU A 95 29.18 -2.44 -31.71
N ILE A 96 30.07 -1.48 -31.96
CA ILE A 96 29.76 -0.04 -31.92
C ILE A 96 28.63 0.31 -32.90
N THR A 97 28.69 -0.23 -34.14
CA THR A 97 27.66 0.04 -35.15
C THR A 97 26.31 -0.56 -34.74
N ASN A 98 26.29 -1.77 -34.18
CA ASN A 98 25.06 -2.42 -33.73
C ASN A 98 24.46 -1.70 -32.51
N GLU A 99 25.28 -1.30 -31.54
CA GLU A 99 24.84 -0.50 -30.37
C GLU A 99 24.16 0.79 -30.82
N PHE A 100 24.80 1.54 -31.72
CA PHE A 100 24.24 2.76 -32.30
C PHE A 100 22.93 2.52 -33.08
N MET A 101 22.85 1.41 -33.83
CA MET A 101 21.63 1.06 -34.58
C MET A 101 20.48 0.65 -33.66
N VAL A 102 20.78 -0.03 -32.55
CA VAL A 102 19.80 -0.34 -31.50
C VAL A 102 19.34 0.93 -30.79
N GLU A 103 20.26 1.84 -30.48
CA GLU A 103 19.94 3.13 -29.86
C GLU A 103 19.01 3.96 -30.75
N ILE A 104 19.34 4.15 -32.03
CA ILE A 104 18.48 4.85 -33.00
C ILE A 104 17.14 4.13 -33.14
N GLY A 105 17.14 2.80 -33.26
CA GLY A 105 15.92 2.01 -33.37
C GLY A 105 14.99 2.22 -32.18
N ASN A 106 15.55 2.22 -30.97
CA ASN A 106 14.79 2.46 -29.75
C ASN A 106 14.25 3.90 -29.67
N GLN A 107 15.05 4.90 -30.03
CA GLN A 107 14.63 6.31 -30.05
C GLN A 107 13.46 6.53 -31.03
N LEU A 108 13.57 5.99 -32.25
CA LEU A 108 12.51 6.09 -33.25
C LEU A 108 11.22 5.38 -32.80
N MET A 109 11.35 4.19 -32.20
CA MET A 109 10.20 3.45 -31.64
C MET A 109 9.54 4.21 -30.49
N GLU A 110 10.31 4.85 -29.61
CA GLU A 110 9.80 5.61 -28.47
C GLU A 110 9.02 6.84 -28.92
N ASP A 111 9.59 7.64 -29.82
CA ASP A 111 8.93 8.83 -30.35
C ASP A 111 7.65 8.46 -31.11
N ASP A 112 7.68 7.39 -31.91
CA ASP A 112 6.52 6.93 -32.66
C ASP A 112 5.39 6.44 -31.74
N ILE A 113 5.70 5.62 -30.73
CA ILE A 113 4.69 5.13 -29.76
C ILE A 113 4.13 6.29 -28.94
N LYS A 114 4.99 7.22 -28.50
CA LYS A 114 4.57 8.38 -27.74
C LYS A 114 3.61 9.27 -28.52
N GLN A 115 3.97 9.63 -29.76
CA GLN A 115 3.09 10.40 -30.65
C GLN A 115 1.75 9.67 -30.88
N LEU A 116 1.79 8.34 -30.97
CA LEU A 116 0.60 7.53 -31.14
C LEU A 116 -0.35 7.59 -29.95
N ILE A 117 0.20 7.45 -28.73
CA ILE A 117 -0.59 7.56 -27.51
C ILE A 117 -1.11 8.99 -27.35
N GLU A 118 -0.28 10.02 -27.59
CA GLU A 118 -0.67 11.43 -27.53
C GLU A 118 -1.82 11.75 -28.50
N HIS A 119 -1.78 11.19 -29.71
CA HIS A 119 -2.87 11.32 -30.68
C HIS A 119 -4.18 10.73 -30.15
N HIS A 120 -4.13 9.52 -29.61
CA HIS A 120 -5.33 8.89 -29.03
C HIS A 120 -5.81 9.59 -27.75
N SER A 121 -4.91 10.04 -26.89
CA SER A 121 -5.25 10.84 -25.71
C SER A 121 -5.94 12.14 -26.11
N SER A 122 -5.50 12.81 -27.18
CA SER A 122 -6.18 13.99 -27.73
C SER A 122 -7.58 13.68 -28.25
N VAL A 123 -7.82 12.48 -28.79
CA VAL A 123 -9.16 12.02 -29.15
C VAL A 123 -10.01 11.82 -27.90
N LEU A 124 -9.52 11.13 -26.87
CA LEU A 124 -10.26 10.89 -25.62
C LEU A 124 -10.55 12.18 -24.84
N LEU A 125 -9.60 13.12 -24.80
CA LEU A 125 -9.79 14.44 -24.20
C LEU A 125 -10.96 15.19 -24.85
N ARG A 126 -11.10 15.12 -26.18
CA ARG A 126 -12.27 15.67 -26.90
C ARG A 126 -13.59 14.97 -26.58
N HIS A 127 -13.54 13.75 -26.04
CA HIS A 127 -14.69 13.00 -25.54
C HIS A 127 -14.88 13.14 -24.02
N SER A 128 -14.34 14.23 -23.43
CA SER A 128 -14.51 14.57 -22.01
C SER A 128 -13.84 13.61 -21.01
N HIS A 129 -12.81 12.87 -21.44
CA HIS A 129 -11.91 12.22 -20.50
C HIS A 129 -11.06 13.26 -19.77
N ASP A 130 -10.75 13.01 -18.50
CA ASP A 130 -9.95 13.91 -17.67
C ASP A 130 -8.46 13.78 -18.01
N GLN A 131 -7.77 14.92 -18.14
CA GLN A 131 -6.33 14.95 -18.46
C GLN A 131 -5.51 14.18 -17.42
N VAL A 132 -5.88 14.23 -16.14
CA VAL A 132 -5.14 13.54 -15.06
C VAL A 132 -5.15 12.04 -15.26
N ASP A 133 -6.29 11.47 -15.67
CA ASP A 133 -6.45 10.03 -15.89
C ASP A 133 -5.70 9.59 -17.17
N LEU A 134 -5.64 10.46 -18.19
CA LEU A 134 -4.88 10.25 -19.42
C LEU A 134 -3.36 10.31 -19.20
N ASP A 135 -2.88 11.27 -18.41
CA ASP A 135 -1.45 11.42 -18.09
C ASP A 135 -0.93 10.19 -17.31
N ALA A 136 -1.70 9.71 -16.34
CA ALA A 136 -1.39 8.48 -15.61
C ALA A 136 -1.33 7.26 -16.55
N THR A 137 -2.26 7.18 -17.50
CA THR A 137 -2.31 6.10 -18.48
C THR A 137 -1.15 6.15 -19.47
N LEU A 138 -0.77 7.34 -19.93
CA LEU A 138 0.36 7.55 -20.84
C LEU A 138 1.65 6.96 -20.27
N GLY A 139 1.97 7.27 -19.02
CA GLY A 139 3.16 6.74 -18.36
C GLY A 139 3.16 5.21 -18.27
N GLN A 140 2.00 4.61 -17.95
CA GLN A 140 1.85 3.16 -17.83
C GLN A 140 1.96 2.44 -19.18
N LEU A 141 1.36 2.97 -20.24
CA LEU A 141 1.42 2.36 -21.56
C LEU A 141 2.79 2.52 -22.21
N LEU A 142 3.45 3.66 -22.02
CA LEU A 142 4.84 3.83 -22.47
C LEU A 142 5.75 2.78 -21.82
N ASP A 143 5.67 2.58 -20.50
CA ASP A 143 6.44 1.53 -19.82
C ASP A 143 6.16 0.13 -20.39
N HIS A 144 4.87 -0.18 -20.61
CA HIS A 144 4.46 -1.49 -21.14
C HIS A 144 5.00 -1.75 -22.55
N TYR A 145 4.90 -0.79 -23.46
CA TYR A 145 5.28 -0.97 -24.87
C TYR A 145 6.76 -0.75 -25.16
N LEU A 146 7.48 0.02 -24.32
CA LEU A 146 8.92 0.20 -24.47
C LEU A 146 9.69 -0.98 -23.90
N TYR A 147 9.26 -1.52 -22.74
CA TYR A 147 10.08 -2.47 -21.99
C TYR A 147 9.56 -3.90 -21.99
N ARG A 148 8.27 -4.15 -22.24
CA ARG A 148 7.67 -5.50 -22.09
C ARG A 148 7.21 -6.12 -23.39
N GLU A 149 6.46 -5.39 -24.19
CA GLU A 149 5.87 -5.92 -25.42
C GLU A 149 6.42 -5.22 -26.65
N LYS A 150 7.07 -5.98 -27.54
CA LYS A 150 7.52 -5.46 -28.85
C LYS A 150 6.31 -4.96 -29.62
N PHE A 151 6.07 -3.65 -29.62
CA PHE A 151 4.99 -3.07 -30.39
C PHE A 151 5.24 -3.28 -31.88
N LYS A 152 4.30 -3.92 -32.55
CA LYS A 152 4.36 -4.12 -34.01
C LYS A 152 3.52 -3.04 -34.67
N PHE A 153 4.11 -2.13 -35.44
CA PHE A 153 3.35 -1.14 -36.20
C PHE A 153 2.50 -1.79 -37.30
N ASN A 154 1.25 -2.10 -36.97
CA ASN A 154 0.24 -2.55 -37.90
C ASN A 154 -1.15 -2.11 -37.40
N CYS A 155 -2.16 -2.16 -38.29
CA CYS A 155 -3.51 -1.69 -37.98
C CYS A 155 -4.15 -2.41 -36.77
N ARG A 156 -3.82 -3.68 -36.53
CA ARG A 156 -4.34 -4.44 -35.38
C ARG A 156 -3.74 -3.93 -34.08
N SER A 157 -2.43 -3.71 -34.02
CA SER A 157 -1.77 -3.18 -32.82
C SER A 157 -2.21 -1.75 -32.52
N TYR A 158 -2.44 -0.91 -33.54
CA TYR A 158 -3.00 0.43 -33.36
C TYR A 158 -4.37 0.41 -32.68
N LYS A 159 -5.28 -0.45 -33.17
CA LYS A 159 -6.61 -0.62 -32.54
C LYS A 159 -6.51 -1.18 -31.12
N GLN A 160 -5.56 -2.08 -30.88
CA GLN A 160 -5.32 -2.65 -29.55
C GLN A 160 -4.83 -1.57 -28.57
N LEU A 161 -3.84 -0.77 -28.97
CA LEU A 161 -3.35 0.36 -28.17
C LEU A 161 -4.46 1.35 -27.82
N ALA A 162 -5.29 1.72 -28.80
CA ALA A 162 -6.42 2.62 -28.57
C ALA A 162 -7.43 2.05 -27.56
N LEU A 163 -7.70 0.75 -27.62
CA LEU A 163 -8.59 0.06 -26.67
C LEU A 163 -7.98 0.01 -25.27
N GLU A 164 -6.69 -0.29 -25.16
CA GLU A 164 -5.98 -0.34 -23.88
C GLU A 164 -5.89 1.04 -23.21
N LEU A 165 -5.64 2.10 -23.98
CA LEU A 165 -5.68 3.48 -23.48
C LEU A 165 -7.06 3.83 -22.92
N LEU A 166 -8.14 3.47 -23.62
CA LEU A 166 -9.50 3.70 -23.14
C LEU A 166 -9.77 2.92 -21.84
N GLN A 167 -9.47 1.62 -21.81
CA GLN A 167 -9.72 0.78 -20.63
C GLN A 167 -8.92 1.23 -19.42
N THR A 168 -7.65 1.56 -19.62
CA THR A 168 -6.74 1.96 -18.55
C THR A 168 -7.11 3.35 -18.02
N SER A 169 -7.51 4.29 -18.88
CA SER A 169 -7.98 5.61 -18.44
C SER A 169 -9.29 5.55 -17.67
N GLU A 170 -10.24 4.69 -18.05
CA GLU A 170 -11.46 4.47 -17.25
C GLU A 170 -11.15 3.83 -15.89
N ALA A 171 -10.18 2.91 -15.81
CA ALA A 171 -9.74 2.34 -14.55
C ALA A 171 -9.11 3.40 -13.62
N HIS A 172 -8.25 4.28 -14.16
CA HIS A 172 -7.66 5.39 -13.40
C HIS A 172 -8.71 6.38 -12.92
N LYS A 173 -9.72 6.68 -13.74
CA LYS A 173 -10.86 7.52 -13.35
C LYS A 173 -11.62 6.93 -12.16
N ILE A 174 -11.96 5.64 -12.21
CA ILE A 174 -12.65 4.96 -11.09
C ILE A 174 -11.80 5.08 -9.82
N TYR A 175 -10.52 4.71 -9.90
CA TYR A 175 -9.60 4.78 -8.77
C TYR A 175 -9.46 6.19 -8.20
N ARG A 176 -9.35 7.21 -9.06
CA ARG A 176 -9.28 8.62 -8.65
C ARG A 176 -10.54 9.04 -7.90
N LEU A 177 -11.72 8.71 -8.43
CA LEU A 177 -13.00 9.05 -7.80
C LEU A 177 -13.18 8.34 -6.46
N GLU A 178 -12.83 7.06 -6.36
CA GLU A 178 -12.84 6.30 -5.09
C GLU A 178 -11.93 6.96 -4.05
N ARG A 179 -10.72 7.35 -4.45
CA ARG A 179 -9.77 8.03 -3.56
C ARG A 179 -10.26 9.41 -3.13
N GLN A 180 -10.90 10.16 -4.03
CA GLN A 180 -11.53 11.45 -3.71
C GLN A 180 -12.66 11.26 -2.72
N GLN A 181 -13.56 10.30 -2.96
CA GLN A 181 -14.67 9.98 -2.07
C GLN A 181 -14.20 9.53 -0.69
N TRP A 182 -13.18 8.68 -0.64
CA TRP A 182 -12.56 8.24 0.62
C TRP A 182 -11.94 9.41 1.38
N SER A 183 -11.23 10.31 0.70
CA SER A 183 -10.67 11.53 1.29
C SER A 183 -11.77 12.43 1.88
N LEU A 184 -12.87 12.65 1.16
CA LEU A 184 -14.02 13.42 1.63
C LEU A 184 -14.66 12.76 2.86
N THR A 185 -14.83 11.44 2.84
CA THR A 185 -15.35 10.66 3.96
C THR A 185 -14.50 10.86 5.21
N LEU A 186 -13.17 10.76 5.09
CA LEU A 186 -12.25 11.00 6.20
C LEU A 186 -12.32 12.44 6.72
N GLN A 187 -12.40 13.44 5.83
CA GLN A 187 -12.51 14.84 6.23
C GLN A 187 -13.82 15.10 7.00
N ARG A 188 -14.93 14.52 6.57
CA ARG A 188 -16.21 14.61 7.27
C ARG A 188 -16.19 13.88 8.60
N GLN A 189 -15.61 12.69 8.67
CA GLN A 189 -15.39 11.97 9.94
C GLN A 189 -14.54 12.79 10.91
N LYS A 190 -13.50 13.47 10.40
CA LYS A 190 -12.70 14.39 11.21
C LYS A 190 -13.54 15.54 11.75
N LEU A 191 -14.36 16.19 10.92
CA LEU A 191 -15.26 17.28 11.39
C LEU A 191 -16.24 16.80 12.46
N VAL A 192 -16.88 15.64 12.26
CA VAL A 192 -17.77 15.04 13.26
C VAL A 192 -17.01 14.73 14.54
N GLY A 193 -15.79 14.19 14.41
CA GLY A 193 -14.91 13.90 15.53
C GLY A 193 -14.55 15.16 16.31
N ASP A 194 -13.99 16.17 15.65
CA ASP A 194 -13.60 17.44 16.28
C ASP A 194 -14.79 18.12 16.98
N TRP A 195 -15.96 18.11 16.35
CA TRP A 195 -17.19 18.63 16.94
C TRP A 195 -17.61 17.81 18.17
N TYR A 196 -17.61 16.48 18.09
CA TYR A 196 -17.98 15.61 19.21
C TYR A 196 -17.02 15.78 20.39
N HIS A 197 -15.71 15.83 20.15
CA HIS A 197 -14.72 16.06 21.21
C HIS A 197 -14.88 17.44 21.85
N THR A 198 -15.30 18.45 21.07
CA THR A 198 -15.62 19.77 21.60
C THR A 198 -16.87 19.70 22.50
N HIS A 199 -17.91 18.97 22.09
CA HIS A 199 -19.10 18.74 22.91
C HIS A 199 -18.78 17.96 24.19
N GLN A 200 -17.95 16.93 24.13
CA GLN A 200 -17.52 16.15 25.30
C GLN A 200 -16.91 17.06 26.38
N LYS A 201 -16.11 18.05 25.98
CA LYS A 201 -15.51 19.03 26.91
C LYS A 201 -16.53 19.90 27.65
N THR A 202 -17.77 19.99 27.17
CA THR A 202 -18.86 20.69 27.86
C THR A 202 -19.53 19.83 28.94
N LEU A 203 -19.30 18.53 28.93
CA LEU A 203 -19.83 17.58 29.90
C LEU A 203 -18.88 17.45 31.11
N PRO A 204 -19.39 17.09 32.30
CA PRO A 204 -18.55 16.83 33.46
C PRO A 204 -17.48 15.77 33.16
N PRO A 205 -16.21 15.98 33.55
CA PRO A 205 -15.13 15.00 33.31
C PRO A 205 -15.44 13.60 33.86
N THR A 206 -16.26 13.52 34.92
CA THR A 206 -16.70 12.26 35.53
C THR A 206 -17.60 11.42 34.63
N SER A 207 -18.25 12.01 33.61
CA SER A 207 -19.09 11.27 32.66
C SER A 207 -18.35 10.82 31.40
N TRP A 208 -17.19 11.41 31.10
CA TRP A 208 -16.42 11.12 29.88
C TRP A 208 -16.14 9.63 29.66
N PRO A 209 -15.79 8.85 30.71
CA PRO A 209 -15.52 7.43 30.52
C PRO A 209 -16.74 6.61 30.04
N ASN A 210 -17.95 7.13 30.25
CA ASN A 210 -19.21 6.46 29.91
C ASN A 210 -19.69 6.83 28.49
N LEU A 211 -19.02 7.78 27.83
CA LEU A 211 -19.42 8.26 26.51
C LEU A 211 -18.98 7.27 25.42
N PRO A 212 -19.75 7.14 24.32
CA PRO A 212 -19.37 6.34 23.17
C PRO A 212 -18.06 6.84 22.56
N LYS A 213 -17.32 5.92 21.94
CA LYS A 213 -16.21 6.28 21.06
C LYS A 213 -16.73 7.03 19.83
N VAL A 214 -15.85 7.80 19.19
CA VAL A 214 -16.21 8.60 18.02
C VAL A 214 -16.71 7.74 16.85
N GLU A 215 -16.23 6.50 16.72
CA GLU A 215 -16.65 5.57 15.68
C GLU A 215 -18.12 5.16 15.80
N ALA A 216 -18.65 5.12 17.03
CA ALA A 216 -20.08 4.89 17.26
C ALA A 216 -20.91 6.11 16.84
N ILE A 217 -20.39 7.33 17.04
CA ILE A 217 -21.02 8.57 16.57
C ILE A 217 -21.11 8.61 15.05
N TYR A 218 -20.09 8.14 14.33
CA TYR A 218 -20.10 8.09 12.86
C TYR A 218 -21.24 7.26 12.28
N LYS A 219 -21.76 6.29 13.06
CA LYS A 219 -22.86 5.39 12.65
C LYS A 219 -24.24 5.91 13.05
N CYS A 220 -24.32 6.99 13.82
CA CYS A 220 -25.58 7.56 14.29
C CYS A 220 -26.11 8.61 13.31
N GLU A 221 -27.43 8.67 13.12
CA GLU A 221 -28.06 9.79 12.40
C GLU A 221 -28.06 11.06 13.28
N PRO A 222 -27.88 12.27 12.71
CA PRO A 222 -27.70 12.58 11.27
C PRO A 222 -26.24 12.50 10.77
N PHE A 223 -25.28 12.07 11.61
CA PHE A 223 -23.86 12.05 11.26
C PHE A 223 -23.54 11.05 10.16
N ALA A 224 -24.16 9.88 10.18
CA ALA A 224 -24.00 8.85 9.16
C ALA A 224 -24.40 9.40 7.78
N ALA A 225 -25.56 10.04 7.66
CA ALA A 225 -25.99 10.69 6.42
C ALA A 225 -25.04 11.82 5.99
N PHE A 226 -24.52 12.63 6.92
CA PHE A 226 -23.53 13.67 6.60
C PHE A 226 -22.24 13.06 6.02
N ILE A 227 -21.66 12.05 6.70
CA ILE A 227 -20.43 11.38 6.28
C ILE A 227 -20.62 10.72 4.90
N ALA A 228 -21.74 10.03 4.71
CA ALA A 228 -22.08 9.31 3.49
C ALA A 228 -22.64 10.19 2.36
N SER A 229 -22.64 11.51 2.51
CA SER A 229 -23.18 12.45 1.52
C SER A 229 -22.51 12.29 0.14
N GLU A 230 -23.31 12.33 -0.92
CA GLU A 230 -22.84 12.30 -2.32
C GLU A 230 -22.27 13.65 -2.79
N SER A 231 -22.26 14.69 -1.94
CA SER A 231 -21.65 15.98 -2.28
C SER A 231 -20.14 15.84 -2.55
N ASN A 232 -19.65 16.54 -3.57
CA ASN A 232 -18.21 16.64 -3.87
C ASN A 232 -17.46 17.59 -2.94
N GLU A 233 -18.19 18.29 -2.05
CA GLU A 233 -17.62 19.19 -1.06
C GLU A 233 -17.77 18.59 0.33
N VAL A 234 -16.87 18.93 1.26
CA VAL A 234 -16.95 18.48 2.65
C VAL A 234 -18.29 18.87 3.28
N GLY A 235 -18.77 20.08 2.96
CA GLY A 235 -19.99 20.66 3.51
C GLY A 235 -19.83 21.18 4.94
N GLU A 236 -20.89 21.76 5.47
CA GLU A 236 -20.97 22.17 6.88
C GLU A 236 -21.81 21.16 7.66
N LEU A 237 -21.37 20.84 8.88
CA LEU A 237 -22.13 19.99 9.78
C LEU A 237 -23.35 20.78 10.31
N PRO A 238 -24.60 20.31 10.13
CA PRO A 238 -25.79 21.02 10.58
C PRO A 238 -25.92 20.97 12.11
N LYS A 239 -25.28 21.94 12.79
CA LYS A 239 -25.04 21.94 14.25
C LYS A 239 -26.33 21.80 15.06
N GLU A 240 -27.40 22.49 14.67
CA GLU A 240 -28.68 22.50 15.39
C GLU A 240 -29.37 21.13 15.32
N LEU A 241 -29.37 20.51 14.15
CA LEU A 241 -29.94 19.18 13.94
C LEU A 241 -29.11 18.12 14.70
N VAL A 242 -27.79 18.20 14.55
CA VAL A 242 -26.85 17.31 15.22
C VAL A 242 -26.97 17.39 16.74
N GLN A 243 -27.05 18.60 17.30
CA GLN A 243 -27.16 18.79 18.74
C GLN A 243 -28.47 18.23 19.31
N SER A 244 -29.58 18.35 18.57
CA SER A 244 -30.88 17.80 19.00
C SER A 244 -30.93 16.26 18.97
N HIS A 245 -30.12 15.61 18.15
CA HIS A 245 -30.04 14.14 18.06
C HIS A 245 -28.99 13.53 18.99
N LEU A 246 -27.92 14.26 19.31
CA LEU A 246 -26.84 13.73 20.13
C LEU A 246 -27.31 13.38 21.54
N ALA A 247 -28.04 14.26 22.23
CA ALA A 247 -28.44 14.02 23.61
C ALA A 247 -29.32 12.75 23.76
N PRO A 248 -30.40 12.58 22.98
CA PRO A 248 -31.17 11.32 22.99
C PRO A 248 -30.33 10.09 22.67
N PHE A 249 -29.37 10.21 21.75
CA PHE A 249 -28.47 9.11 21.42
C PHE A 249 -27.56 8.74 22.60
N LEU A 250 -26.96 9.73 23.28
CA LEU A 250 -26.10 9.49 24.44
C LEU A 250 -26.88 8.86 25.59
N ASP A 251 -28.11 9.33 25.84
CA ASP A 251 -28.99 8.76 26.86
C ASP A 251 -29.36 7.31 26.52
N SER A 252 -29.77 7.04 25.28
CA SER A 252 -30.06 5.69 24.81
C SER A 252 -28.83 4.79 24.86
N TRP A 253 -27.65 5.30 24.51
CA TRP A 253 -26.38 4.58 24.55
C TRP A 253 -26.07 4.13 25.97
N MET A 254 -26.16 5.06 26.93
CA MET A 254 -25.92 4.77 28.35
C MET A 254 -26.93 3.75 28.89
N GLN A 255 -28.22 3.92 28.60
CA GLN A 255 -29.26 2.99 29.05
C GLN A 255 -29.07 1.59 28.48
N VAL A 256 -28.76 1.46 27.20
CA VAL A 256 -28.57 0.14 26.55
C VAL A 256 -27.33 -0.54 27.13
N HIS A 257 -26.22 0.17 27.32
CA HIS A 257 -25.00 -0.43 27.87
C HIS A 257 -25.19 -0.82 29.34
N GLU A 258 -25.83 0.04 30.13
CA GLU A 258 -26.16 -0.26 31.51
C GLU A 258 -27.09 -1.48 31.62
N HIS A 259 -28.17 -1.51 30.85
CA HIS A 259 -29.09 -2.64 30.83
C HIS A 259 -28.40 -3.94 30.38
N ASN A 260 -27.59 -3.90 29.33
CA ASN A 260 -26.87 -5.08 28.83
C ASN A 260 -25.87 -5.61 29.86
N MET A 261 -25.17 -4.73 30.56
CA MET A 261 -24.27 -5.17 31.61
C MET A 261 -25.02 -5.72 32.82
N SER A 262 -26.06 -5.02 33.29
CA SER A 262 -26.91 -5.49 34.38
C SER A 262 -27.48 -6.87 34.05
N ALA A 263 -28.06 -7.05 32.86
CA ALA A 263 -28.60 -8.34 32.44
C ALA A 263 -27.54 -9.47 32.44
N ARG A 264 -26.30 -9.17 32.05
CA ARG A 264 -25.20 -10.14 32.04
C ARG A 264 -24.67 -10.45 33.43
N LEU A 265 -24.55 -9.45 34.30
CA LEU A 265 -23.83 -9.57 35.57
C LEU A 265 -24.74 -9.72 36.80
N GLU A 266 -25.92 -9.09 36.84
CA GLU A 266 -26.85 -9.16 37.98
C GLU A 266 -27.42 -10.56 38.18
N SER A 267 -27.49 -11.38 37.12
CA SER A 267 -27.86 -12.80 37.28
C SER A 267 -26.86 -13.59 38.14
N LEU A 268 -25.63 -13.07 38.31
CA LEU A 268 -24.53 -13.73 39.00
C LEU A 268 -24.15 -13.06 40.32
N TYR A 269 -24.45 -11.75 40.50
CA TYR A 269 -23.99 -10.97 41.65
C TYR A 269 -25.08 -10.08 42.25
N GLU A 270 -25.26 -10.19 43.57
CA GLU A 270 -26.13 -9.31 44.34
C GLU A 270 -25.47 -7.94 44.49
N ASN A 271 -26.02 -6.91 43.82
CA ASN A 271 -25.56 -5.52 43.85
C ASN A 271 -24.14 -5.27 43.28
N LEU A 272 -24.05 -4.80 42.03
CA LEU A 272 -22.78 -4.52 41.36
C LEU A 272 -21.98 -3.35 41.97
N ASP A 273 -22.58 -2.52 42.83
CA ASP A 273 -21.87 -1.39 43.47
C ASP A 273 -20.94 -1.82 44.61
N LEU A 274 -21.02 -3.07 45.06
CA LEU A 274 -20.17 -3.57 46.14
C LEU A 274 -18.70 -3.60 45.71
N ALA A 275 -17.81 -3.18 46.61
CA ALA A 275 -16.36 -3.20 46.36
C ALA A 275 -15.80 -4.61 46.11
N VAL A 276 -16.48 -5.64 46.60
CA VAL A 276 -16.05 -7.04 46.43
C VAL A 276 -16.29 -7.59 45.02
N ASN A 277 -16.99 -6.84 44.16
CA ASN A 277 -17.21 -7.22 42.77
C ASN A 277 -16.04 -6.72 41.91
N VAL A 278 -15.07 -7.60 41.70
CA VAL A 278 -13.85 -7.29 40.95
C VAL A 278 -13.91 -7.94 39.57
N PHE A 279 -13.67 -7.15 38.53
CA PHE A 279 -13.69 -7.57 37.14
C PHE A 279 -12.37 -7.24 36.44
N ILE A 280 -12.09 -7.94 35.35
CA ILE A 280 -10.97 -7.69 34.46
C ILE A 280 -11.53 -7.41 33.07
N CYS A 281 -11.06 -6.35 32.43
CA CYS A 281 -11.40 -6.03 31.06
C CYS A 281 -10.38 -6.66 30.10
N ALA A 282 -10.76 -7.77 29.45
CA ALA A 282 -9.89 -8.48 28.50
C ALA A 282 -9.39 -7.57 27.35
N SER A 283 -10.22 -6.66 26.86
CA SER A 283 -9.80 -5.72 25.79
C SER A 283 -8.69 -4.75 26.23
N CYS A 284 -8.51 -4.54 27.53
CA CYS A 284 -7.44 -3.67 28.03
C CYS A 284 -6.14 -4.44 28.30
N GLU A 285 -6.17 -5.77 28.21
CA GLU A 285 -5.01 -6.64 28.35
C GLU A 285 -4.19 -6.69 27.04
N ASP A 286 -4.86 -6.73 25.89
CA ASP A 286 -4.20 -6.87 24.58
C ASP A 286 -3.59 -5.57 24.02
N ASP A 287 -4.20 -4.42 24.29
CA ASP A 287 -3.84 -3.15 23.62
C ASP A 287 -2.52 -2.52 24.11
N ARG A 288 -1.89 -3.05 25.16
CA ARG A 288 -0.67 -2.45 25.74
C ARG A 288 0.35 -3.51 26.12
N ILE A 289 1.34 -3.69 25.25
CA ILE A 289 2.58 -4.42 25.56
C ILE A 289 3.20 -3.82 26.84
N GLY A 290 3.00 -4.48 27.97
CA GLY A 290 3.61 -4.14 29.26
C GLY A 290 2.74 -3.38 30.27
N CYS A 291 1.44 -3.17 30.04
CA CYS A 291 0.54 -2.73 31.13
C CYS A 291 -0.15 -3.95 31.75
N PRO A 292 -0.20 -4.07 33.09
CA PRO A 292 -0.98 -5.11 33.73
C PRO A 292 -2.47 -4.97 33.38
N PRO A 293 -3.24 -6.08 33.36
CA PRO A 293 -4.67 -6.05 33.10
C PRO A 293 -5.34 -5.08 34.07
N LEU A 294 -6.18 -4.18 33.54
CA LEU A 294 -6.84 -3.18 34.38
C LEU A 294 -7.93 -3.85 35.21
N VAL A 295 -7.74 -3.83 36.53
CA VAL A 295 -8.72 -4.30 37.51
C VAL A 295 -9.81 -3.25 37.65
N LEU A 296 -11.07 -3.69 37.50
CA LEU A 296 -12.25 -2.85 37.61
C LEU A 296 -13.03 -3.25 38.85
N ILE A 297 -13.29 -2.31 39.75
CA ILE A 297 -13.93 -2.59 41.02
C ILE A 297 -15.32 -1.94 41.05
N GLY A 298 -16.34 -2.78 41.22
CA GLY A 298 -17.75 -2.39 41.22
C GLY A 298 -18.24 -1.78 39.91
N LEU A 299 -19.52 -1.39 39.91
CA LEU A 299 -20.19 -0.83 38.73
C LEU A 299 -19.59 0.50 38.25
N LYS A 300 -19.06 1.31 39.17
CA LYS A 300 -18.45 2.62 38.87
C LYS A 300 -17.26 2.49 37.93
N ASP A 301 -16.34 1.57 38.21
CA ASP A 301 -15.15 1.36 37.37
C ASP A 301 -15.52 0.62 36.09
N LEU A 302 -16.49 -0.32 36.17
CA LEU A 302 -17.05 -1.01 35.01
C LEU A 302 -17.64 -0.02 33.98
N ARG A 303 -18.36 1.01 34.46
CA ARG A 303 -18.90 2.11 33.66
C ARG A 303 -17.84 2.85 32.86
N SER A 304 -16.66 3.04 33.44
CA SER A 304 -15.54 3.69 32.76
C SER A 304 -14.95 2.89 31.59
N HIS A 305 -15.36 1.63 31.44
CA HIS A 305 -14.96 0.72 30.38
C HIS A 305 -16.08 0.42 29.37
N PHE A 306 -17.17 1.21 29.32
CA PHE A 306 -18.26 0.97 28.35
C PHE A 306 -17.78 1.00 26.90
N LYS A 307 -16.76 1.81 26.61
CA LYS A 307 -16.08 1.87 25.32
C LYS A 307 -15.43 0.54 24.88
N CYS A 308 -15.27 -0.44 25.78
CA CYS A 308 -14.65 -1.74 25.51
C CYS A 308 -15.68 -2.82 25.13
N ILE A 309 -16.98 -2.53 25.20
CA ILE A 309 -18.06 -3.54 25.10
C ILE A 309 -18.42 -3.93 23.64
N ASP A 310 -17.74 -3.36 22.64
CA ASP A 310 -18.29 -3.17 21.29
C ASP A 310 -18.50 -4.41 20.40
N SER A 311 -18.34 -5.67 20.86
CA SER A 311 -18.99 -6.81 20.15
C SER A 311 -18.83 -8.21 20.76
N GLN A 312 -17.76 -8.55 21.48
CA GLN A 312 -17.53 -9.93 21.96
C GLN A 312 -16.72 -10.04 23.26
N PHE A 313 -16.31 -8.92 23.85
CA PHE A 313 -15.44 -8.95 25.01
C PHE A 313 -16.26 -8.95 26.29
N ASP A 314 -16.08 -10.01 27.06
CA ASP A 314 -16.71 -10.18 28.36
C ASP A 314 -15.79 -9.63 29.45
N PHE A 315 -16.35 -8.79 30.32
CA PHE A 315 -15.74 -8.53 31.61
C PHE A 315 -15.66 -9.84 32.38
N GLN A 316 -14.45 -10.24 32.75
CA GLN A 316 -14.25 -11.47 33.48
C GLN A 316 -14.26 -11.17 34.97
N PHE A 317 -15.10 -11.89 35.70
CA PHE A 317 -15.08 -11.80 37.15
C PHE A 317 -13.78 -12.38 37.72
N SER A 318 -13.06 -11.61 38.54
CA SER A 318 -11.80 -12.01 39.14
C SER A 318 -12.02 -12.59 40.53
N ALA A 319 -12.04 -13.92 40.62
CA ALA A 319 -12.15 -14.61 41.92
C ALA A 319 -11.00 -14.26 42.87
N ALA A 320 -9.78 -14.13 42.34
CA ALA A 320 -8.61 -13.69 43.11
C ALA A 320 -8.77 -12.24 43.59
N GLY A 321 -9.20 -11.33 42.70
CA GLY A 321 -9.50 -9.95 43.05
C GLY A 321 -10.53 -9.84 44.17
N ARG A 322 -11.65 -10.56 44.06
CA ARG A 322 -12.66 -10.61 45.13
C ARG A 322 -12.09 -11.14 46.45
N ALA A 323 -11.31 -12.21 46.43
CA ALA A 323 -10.72 -12.77 47.65
C ALA A 323 -9.83 -11.73 48.35
N ASN A 324 -8.99 -11.01 47.59
CA ASN A 324 -8.16 -9.94 48.11
C ASN A 324 -9.00 -8.79 48.69
N THR A 325 -10.02 -8.33 47.96
CA THR A 325 -10.89 -7.25 48.45
C THR A 325 -11.69 -7.66 49.68
N LEU A 326 -12.17 -8.90 49.76
CA LEU A 326 -12.86 -9.42 50.96
C LEU A 326 -11.94 -9.40 52.18
N MET A 327 -10.69 -9.88 52.04
CA MET A 327 -9.70 -9.82 53.13
C MET A 327 -9.43 -8.38 53.56
N LEU A 328 -9.30 -7.46 52.60
CA LEU A 328 -9.09 -6.05 52.91
C LEU A 328 -10.26 -5.44 53.68
N VAL A 329 -11.49 -5.66 53.22
CA VAL A 329 -12.70 -5.13 53.87
C VAL A 329 -12.82 -5.66 55.30
N ASP A 330 -12.51 -6.94 55.52
CA ASP A 330 -12.50 -7.56 56.85
C ASP A 330 -11.42 -6.93 57.76
N LEU A 331 -10.19 -6.73 57.23
CA LEU A 331 -9.12 -6.05 57.95
C LEU A 331 -9.48 -4.61 58.34
N LEU A 332 -10.28 -3.93 57.54
CA LEU A 332 -10.77 -2.58 57.81
C LEU A 332 -11.99 -2.56 58.75
N GLY A 333 -12.52 -3.72 59.12
CA GLY A 333 -13.70 -3.87 59.98
C GLY A 333 -14.99 -3.35 59.34
N MET A 334 -15.11 -3.45 58.01
CA MET A 334 -16.26 -2.98 57.24
C MET A 334 -17.22 -4.13 56.90
N ASP A 335 -18.50 -3.83 56.68
CA ASP A 335 -19.48 -4.86 56.31
C ASP A 335 -19.36 -5.25 54.83
N LEU A 336 -18.98 -6.51 54.58
CA LEU A 336 -18.81 -7.09 53.25
C LEU A 336 -20.08 -7.01 52.38
N LYS A 337 -21.26 -6.92 52.99
CA LYS A 337 -22.55 -6.88 52.26
C LYS A 337 -22.97 -5.49 51.81
N THR A 338 -22.37 -4.45 52.37
CA THR A 338 -22.78 -3.07 52.10
C THR A 338 -21.64 -2.17 51.64
N VAL A 339 -20.38 -2.60 51.80
CA VAL A 339 -19.22 -1.79 51.42
C VAL A 339 -19.20 -1.53 49.92
N THR A 340 -19.23 -0.26 49.57
CA THR A 340 -19.10 0.21 48.19
C THR A 340 -17.68 0.65 47.90
N VAL A 341 -17.37 0.82 46.62
CA VAL A 341 -16.11 1.39 46.12
C VAL A 341 -15.83 2.76 46.74
N ASN A 342 -16.86 3.60 46.91
CA ASN A 342 -16.70 4.94 47.47
C ASN A 342 -16.39 4.90 48.98
N ASP A 343 -16.88 3.89 49.71
CA ASP A 343 -16.57 3.73 51.13
C ASP A 343 -15.08 3.41 51.32
N LEU A 344 -14.51 2.57 50.46
CA LEU A 344 -13.06 2.27 50.45
C LEU A 344 -12.23 3.47 49.96
N ASP A 345 -12.67 4.18 48.91
CA ASP A 345 -12.01 5.41 48.45
C ASP A 345 -11.94 6.47 49.56
N THR A 346 -13.02 6.62 50.34
CA THR A 346 -13.10 7.61 51.44
C THR A 346 -12.21 7.22 52.62
N ARG A 347 -11.96 5.92 52.81
CA ARG A 347 -11.12 5.42 53.91
C ARG A 347 -9.65 5.75 53.70
N ASP A 348 -9.23 5.95 52.44
CA ASP A 348 -7.84 6.25 52.03
C ASP A 348 -6.81 5.29 52.66
N ALA A 349 -7.17 4.00 52.72
CA ALA A 349 -6.35 2.98 53.36
C ALA A 349 -5.13 2.63 52.48
N GLN A 350 -3.94 2.75 53.07
CA GLN A 350 -2.68 2.34 52.45
C GLN A 350 -2.30 0.94 52.92
N ILE A 351 -1.95 0.07 51.97
CA ILE A 351 -1.65 -1.35 52.23
C ILE A 351 -0.17 -1.59 51.97
N PHE A 352 0.48 -2.32 52.88
CA PHE A 352 1.85 -2.74 52.74
C PHE A 352 1.88 -4.25 52.48
N CYS A 353 2.28 -4.67 51.28
CA CYS A 353 2.49 -6.08 50.99
C CYS A 353 3.80 -6.57 51.64
N GLU A 354 3.71 -7.56 52.53
CA GLU A 354 4.90 -8.13 53.18
C GLU A 354 5.78 -8.97 52.23
N GLY A 355 5.19 -9.49 51.14
CA GLY A 355 5.88 -10.34 50.15
C GLY A 355 6.45 -9.59 48.95
N CYS A 356 6.04 -8.35 48.68
CA CYS A 356 6.60 -7.56 47.60
C CYS A 356 8.00 -7.08 47.98
N ASN A 357 9.01 -7.43 47.16
CA ASN A 357 10.37 -6.94 47.36
C ASN A 357 10.39 -5.42 47.35
N VAL A 358 10.92 -4.82 48.42
CA VAL A 358 11.25 -3.40 48.47
C VAL A 358 12.15 -3.12 47.28
N SER A 359 11.77 -2.27 46.33
CA SER A 359 12.70 -1.82 45.31
C SER A 359 13.62 -0.79 45.96
N TRP A 360 14.88 -1.16 46.19
CA TRP A 360 15.84 -0.33 46.94
C TRP A 360 16.29 0.94 46.19
N ASN A 361 15.83 1.16 44.96
CA ASN A 361 16.34 2.19 44.07
C ASN A 361 15.95 3.64 44.48
N SER A 362 15.07 3.83 45.46
CA SER A 362 14.61 5.17 45.90
C SER A 362 14.85 5.48 47.38
N GLY A 363 15.46 4.59 48.17
CA GLY A 363 15.71 4.85 49.60
C GLY A 363 14.47 4.91 50.49
N VAL A 364 13.28 4.56 49.97
CA VAL A 364 12.03 4.48 50.72
C VAL A 364 11.74 3.03 51.11
N ALA A 365 11.53 2.76 52.40
CA ALA A 365 11.13 1.47 52.91
C ALA A 365 9.69 1.13 52.46
N ARG A 366 9.47 -0.06 51.90
CA ARG A 366 8.18 -0.69 51.48
C ARG A 366 7.23 0.24 50.71
N GLN A 367 6.93 -0.10 49.45
CA GLN A 367 5.94 0.64 48.68
C GLN A 367 4.55 0.49 49.33
N ALA A 368 3.98 1.60 49.78
CA ALA A 368 2.58 1.68 50.14
C ALA A 368 1.75 1.57 48.85
N LEU A 369 0.88 0.58 48.79
CA LEU A 369 -0.07 0.38 47.70
C LEU A 369 -1.40 1.03 48.10
N MET A 370 -2.06 1.68 47.15
CA MET A 370 -3.46 2.06 47.34
C MET A 370 -4.31 0.79 47.29
N TRP A 371 -5.49 0.81 47.90
CA TRP A 371 -6.37 -0.36 47.87
C TRP A 371 -6.77 -0.83 46.46
N ARG A 372 -6.71 0.09 45.48
CA ARG A 372 -6.95 -0.20 44.05
C ARG A 372 -5.77 -0.86 43.34
N ASP A 373 -4.58 -0.85 43.96
CA ASP A 373 -3.35 -1.43 43.42
C ASP A 373 -3.10 -2.86 43.96
N VAL A 374 -3.97 -3.36 44.85
CA VAL A 374 -3.90 -4.69 45.50
C VAL A 374 -4.84 -5.67 44.82
#